data_AF-A0A7T8HHY3-F1
#
_entry.id   AF-A0A7T8HHY3-F1
#
_cell.length_a   1.000
_cell.length_b   1.000
_cell.length_c   1.000
_cell.angle_alpha   90.00
_cell.angle_beta   90.00
_cell.angle_gamma   90.00
#
_symmetry.space_group_name_H-M   'P 1'
#
loop_
_entity.id
_entity.type
_entity.pdbx_description
1 polymer ?
#
loop_
_entity_poly.entity_id
_entity_poly.type
_entity_poly.pdbx_seq_one_letter_code
_entity_poly.pdbx_strand_id
1 'polypeptide(L)'
;MGGVDFQYIDASMWFKNMDIILNYFKNMTSHNVVYSTPSCYLEAVRQNKDVQYPIKKDDFFPMPWRGKADTGRDTSPPDPLLSVSFASLQRTSGSQTTGRLSGQKSQKVITMKRAVAVAQHHDAVTGTAKAA
;
A
#
# COMPACT_ATOMS: atom_id res chain seq x y z
N MET A 1 4.90 18.22 -0.77
CA MET A 1 3.86 18.35 0.26
C MET A 1 2.94 17.15 0.13
N GLY A 2 3.04 16.21 1.05
CA GLY A 2 2.42 14.90 0.94
C GLY A 2 2.00 14.40 2.31
N GLY A 3 0.92 13.62 2.35
CA GLY A 3 0.43 13.02 3.58
C GLY A 3 1.50 12.14 4.21
N VAL A 4 1.70 12.33 5.51
CA VAL A 4 2.34 11.35 6.38
C VAL A 4 1.25 10.50 7.05
N ASP A 5 1.63 9.60 7.95
CA ASP A 5 0.71 8.73 8.66
C ASP A 5 -0.50 9.50 9.23
N PHE A 6 -1.70 9.03 8.91
CA PHE A 6 -2.98 9.54 9.41
C PHE A 6 -3.20 11.06 9.26
N GLN A 7 -2.71 11.66 8.17
CA GLN A 7 -2.95 13.08 7.85
C GLN A 7 -4.31 13.32 7.18
N TYR A 8 -4.59 14.59 6.87
CA TYR A 8 -5.83 15.08 6.23
C TYR A 8 -7.11 14.92 7.06
N ILE A 9 -7.00 14.73 8.39
CA ILE A 9 -8.15 14.82 9.31
C ILE A 9 -8.84 16.18 9.16
N ASP A 10 -8.06 17.27 9.15
CA ASP A 10 -8.48 18.56 8.63
C ASP A 10 -7.81 18.79 7.26
N ALA A 11 -8.51 18.42 6.20
CA ALA A 11 -8.04 18.60 4.84
C ALA A 11 -7.95 20.07 4.41
N SER A 12 -8.72 20.98 5.04
CA SER A 12 -8.77 22.39 4.64
C SER A 12 -7.42 23.08 4.77
N MET A 13 -6.71 22.80 5.88
CA MET A 13 -5.38 23.34 6.12
C MET A 13 -4.38 22.96 5.01
N TRP A 14 -4.45 21.72 4.51
CA TRP A 14 -3.54 21.24 3.47
C TRP A 14 -3.85 21.88 2.11
N PHE A 15 -5.13 21.88 1.71
CA PHE A 15 -5.53 22.42 0.41
C PHE A 15 -5.34 23.94 0.32
N LYS A 16 -5.62 24.70 1.38
CA LYS A 16 -5.36 26.15 1.41
C LYS A 16 -3.89 26.48 1.13
N ASN A 17 -2.96 25.77 1.77
CA ASN A 17 -1.54 26.00 1.59
C ASN A 17 -1.05 25.57 0.21
N MET A 18 -1.60 24.47 -0.34
CA MET A 18 -1.29 24.04 -1.70
C MET A 18 -1.82 25.01 -2.76
N ASP A 19 -3.02 25.57 -2.57
CA ASP A 19 -3.59 26.57 -3.47
C ASP A 19 -2.75 27.85 -3.52
N ILE A 20 -2.19 28.28 -2.38
CA ILE A 20 -1.23 29.40 -2.34
C ILE A 20 -0.01 29.11 -3.21
N ILE A 21 0.55 27.91 -3.12
CA ILE A 21 1.70 27.48 -3.92
C ILE A 21 1.33 27.46 -5.41
N LEU A 22 0.21 26.82 -5.76
CA LEU A 22 -0.27 26.76 -7.15
C LEU A 22 -0.47 28.15 -7.75
N ASN A 23 -1.05 29.06 -6.97
CA ASN A 23 -1.25 30.44 -7.40
C ASN A 23 0.08 31.18 -7.61
N TYR A 24 1.09 30.94 -6.77
CA TYR A 24 2.43 31.52 -6.93
C TYR A 24 3.09 31.09 -8.26
N PHE A 25 2.94 29.82 -8.65
CA PHE A 25 3.52 29.30 -9.89
C PHE A 25 2.69 29.57 -11.16
N LYS A 26 1.45 30.08 -11.03
CA LYS A 26 0.49 30.22 -12.13
C LYS A 26 1.02 31.00 -13.34
N ASN A 27 1.84 32.03 -13.11
CA ASN A 27 2.38 32.90 -14.16
C ASN A 27 3.85 32.62 -14.49
N MET A 28 4.43 31.55 -13.95
CA MET A 28 5.81 31.16 -14.26
C MET A 28 5.83 30.28 -15.52
N THR A 29 6.72 30.59 -16.45
CA THR A 29 6.87 29.81 -17.70
C THR A 29 7.82 28.63 -17.56
N SER A 30 8.69 28.64 -16.53
CA SER A 30 9.72 27.63 -16.33
C SER A 30 9.24 26.38 -15.59
N HIS A 31 8.17 26.49 -14.80
CA HIS A 31 7.68 25.40 -13.95
C HIS A 31 6.15 25.38 -13.96
N ASN A 32 5.58 24.19 -14.16
CA ASN A 32 4.15 23.95 -14.04
C ASN A 32 3.88 23.07 -12.82
N VAL A 33 3.11 23.58 -11.87
CA VAL A 33 2.72 22.87 -10.65
C VAL A 33 1.22 22.66 -10.69
N VAL A 34 0.76 21.42 -10.46
CA VAL A 34 -0.66 21.04 -10.51
C VAL A 34 -1.00 20.05 -9.41
N TYR A 35 -2.26 20.01 -8.98
CA TYR A 35 -2.79 18.82 -8.29
C TYR A 35 -2.75 17.63 -9.22
N SER A 36 -2.41 16.46 -8.68
CA SER A 36 -2.23 15.25 -9.47
C SER A 36 -2.59 14.00 -8.67
N THR A 37 -2.63 12.88 -9.38
CA THR A 37 -2.75 11.53 -8.82
C THR A 37 -1.56 10.70 -9.29
N PRO A 38 -1.24 9.58 -8.62
CA PRO A 38 -0.17 8.68 -9.08
C PRO A 38 -0.36 8.22 -10.54
N SER A 39 -1.60 8.01 -10.98
CA SER A 39 -1.91 7.62 -12.36
C SER A 39 -1.62 8.75 -13.36
N CYS A 40 -1.97 9.99 -13.04
CA CYS A 40 -1.66 11.14 -13.89
C CYS A 40 -0.15 11.36 -14.03
N TYR A 41 0.60 11.17 -12.93
CA TYR A 41 2.07 11.22 -12.97
C TYR A 41 2.66 10.12 -13.85
N LEU A 42 2.21 8.86 -13.68
CA LEU A 42 2.69 7.74 -14.50
C LEU A 42 2.42 7.97 -15.99
N GLU A 43 1.27 8.54 -16.34
CA GLU A 43 0.94 8.88 -17.72
C GLU A 43 1.90 9.93 -18.29
N ALA A 44 2.17 11.01 -17.55
CA ALA A 44 3.14 12.02 -17.97
C ALA A 44 4.56 11.45 -18.15
N VAL A 45 4.99 10.56 -17.25
CA VAL A 45 6.28 9.84 -17.32
C VAL A 45 6.37 8.96 -18.57
N ARG A 46 5.28 8.26 -18.93
CA ARG A 46 5.21 7.41 -20.13
C ARG A 46 5.22 8.20 -21.43
N GLN A 47 4.62 9.38 -21.43
CA GLN A 47 4.58 10.26 -22.60
C GLN A 47 5.95 10.90 -22.89
N ASN A 48 6.83 10.98 -21.90
CA ASN A 48 8.20 11.46 -22.09
C ASN A 48 9.05 10.40 -22.79
N LYS A 49 9.29 10.60 -24.09
CA LYS A 49 10.08 9.70 -24.95
C LYS A 49 11.59 9.96 -24.88
N ASP A 50 12.00 11.05 -24.25
CA ASP A 50 13.41 11.46 -24.17
C ASP A 50 14.18 10.71 -23.07
N VAL A 51 13.45 9.99 -22.20
CA VAL A 51 14.01 9.26 -21.07
C VAL A 51 13.90 7.76 -21.30
N GLN A 52 15.04 7.07 -21.20
CA GLN A 52 15.10 5.62 -21.14
C GLN A 52 15.23 5.16 -19.68
N TYR A 53 14.34 4.28 -19.24
CA TYR A 53 14.35 3.76 -17.88
C TYR A 53 15.16 2.47 -17.77
N PRO A 54 15.96 2.28 -16.72
CA PRO A 54 16.73 1.06 -16.53
C PRO A 54 15.81 -0.14 -16.21
N ILE A 55 16.24 -1.33 -16.61
CA ILE A 55 15.55 -2.59 -16.30
C ILE A 55 16.07 -3.14 -14.97
N LYS A 56 15.17 -3.31 -13.99
CA LYS A 56 15.41 -4.08 -12.76
C LYS A 56 14.89 -5.51 -12.92
N LYS A 57 15.61 -6.53 -12.45
CA LYS A 57 15.24 -7.95 -12.60
C LYS A 57 15.12 -8.73 -11.28
N ASP A 58 15.80 -8.25 -10.26
CA ASP A 58 15.90 -8.75 -8.90
C ASP A 58 14.90 -8.04 -7.96
N ASP A 59 14.77 -8.53 -6.73
CA ASP A 59 13.87 -7.97 -5.72
C ASP A 59 14.46 -6.73 -5.00
N PHE A 60 13.80 -6.27 -3.94
CA PHE A 60 14.26 -5.14 -3.12
C PHE A 60 14.71 -5.57 -1.71
N PHE A 61 15.03 -6.86 -1.52
CA PHE A 61 15.41 -7.39 -0.20
C PHE A 61 16.93 -7.60 -0.07
N PRO A 62 17.48 -7.42 1.15
CA PRO A 62 16.83 -6.87 2.33
C PRO A 62 16.65 -5.35 2.23
N MET A 63 15.54 -4.83 2.73
CA MET A 63 15.26 -3.39 2.73
C MET A 63 16.22 -2.69 3.69
N PRO A 64 17.06 -1.73 3.26
CA PRO A 64 17.95 -1.02 4.16
C PRO A 64 17.18 0.02 4.98
N TRP A 65 17.37 0.02 6.31
CA TRP A 65 16.92 1.08 7.22
C TRP A 65 18.11 1.69 7.95
N ARG A 66 18.36 2.99 7.73
CA ARG A 66 19.45 3.76 8.39
C ARG A 66 20.84 3.09 8.25
N GLY A 67 21.13 2.54 7.06
CA GLY A 67 22.41 1.91 6.76
C GLY A 67 22.57 0.48 7.32
N LYS A 68 21.50 -0.13 7.85
CA LYS A 68 21.47 -1.54 8.26
C LYS A 68 20.39 -2.27 7.48
N ALA A 69 20.62 -3.54 7.14
CA ALA A 69 19.58 -4.38 6.55
C ALA A 69 18.46 -4.61 7.58
N ASP A 70 17.21 -4.35 7.21
CA ASP A 70 16.04 -4.64 8.04
C ASP A 70 15.58 -6.08 7.78
N THR A 71 16.31 -7.04 8.34
CA THR A 71 15.96 -8.48 8.30
C THR A 71 15.09 -8.89 9.49
N GLY A 72 14.83 -7.98 10.44
CA GLY A 72 14.10 -8.28 11.67
C GLY A 72 12.64 -8.63 11.40
N ARG A 73 12.01 -7.97 10.41
CA ARG A 73 10.63 -8.25 9.96
C ARG A 73 10.44 -9.65 9.37
N ASP A 74 11.50 -10.23 8.85
CA ASP A 74 11.50 -11.59 8.30
C ASP A 74 11.56 -12.65 9.42
N THR A 75 11.89 -12.24 10.65
CA THR A 75 12.07 -13.09 11.84
C THR A 75 11.14 -12.73 13.01
N SER A 76 10.13 -11.90 12.77
CA SER A 76 9.10 -11.52 13.75
C SER A 76 8.42 -12.74 14.39
N PRO A 77 7.70 -12.59 15.52
CA PRO A 77 7.17 -13.72 16.27
C PRO A 77 6.47 -14.75 15.36
N PRO A 78 6.70 -16.05 15.54
CA PRO A 78 6.17 -17.06 14.63
C PRO A 78 4.63 -17.10 14.60
N ASP A 79 3.96 -16.65 15.66
CA ASP A 79 2.53 -16.85 15.88
C ASP A 79 1.62 -16.07 14.89
N PRO A 80 1.83 -14.76 14.60
CA PRO A 80 1.08 -14.05 13.56
C PRO A 80 1.26 -14.64 12.16
N LEU A 81 2.50 -14.99 11.78
CA LEU A 81 2.81 -15.56 10.47
C LEU A 81 2.11 -16.91 10.27
N LEU A 82 2.24 -17.82 11.24
CA LEU A 82 1.58 -19.12 11.23
C LEU A 82 0.05 -18.97 11.16
N SER A 83 -0.53 -18.09 11.99
CA SER A 83 -1.97 -17.84 12.02
C SER A 83 -2.50 -17.35 10.67
N VAL A 84 -1.77 -16.45 10.00
CA VAL A 84 -2.10 -15.94 8.67
C VAL A 84 -2.00 -17.04 7.60
N SER A 85 -0.97 -17.89 7.66
CA SER A 85 -0.82 -19.03 6.75
C SER A 85 -1.97 -20.04 6.90
N PHE A 86 -2.31 -20.43 8.13
CA PHE A 86 -3.43 -21.33 8.41
C PHE A 86 -4.77 -20.74 7.94
N ALA A 87 -5.03 -19.46 8.22
CA ALA A 87 -6.27 -18.82 7.80
C ALA A 87 -6.36 -18.65 6.26
N SER A 88 -5.23 -18.45 5.58
CA SER A 88 -5.17 -18.39 4.12
C SER A 88 -5.49 -19.75 3.47
N LEU A 89 -4.97 -20.85 4.04
CA LEU A 89 -5.29 -22.21 3.61
C LEU A 89 -6.78 -22.53 3.78
N GLN A 90 -7.36 -22.20 4.94
CA GLN A 90 -8.81 -22.38 5.19
C GLN A 90 -9.67 -21.54 4.24
N ARG A 91 -9.24 -20.33 3.87
CA ARG A 91 -9.92 -19.51 2.86
C ARG A 91 -9.92 -20.20 1.50
N THR A 92 -8.80 -20.77 1.07
CA THR A 92 -8.72 -21.45 -0.24
C THR A 92 -9.60 -22.69 -0.29
N SER A 93 -9.58 -23.54 0.76
CA SER A 93 -10.39 -24.76 0.81
C SER A 93 -11.89 -24.46 0.96
N GLY A 94 -12.25 -23.50 1.82
CA GLY A 94 -13.63 -23.05 2.01
C GLY A 94 -14.21 -22.37 0.76
N SER A 95 -13.41 -21.62 0.01
CA SER A 95 -13.87 -21.00 -1.25
C SER A 95 -14.04 -22.02 -2.39
N GLN A 96 -13.26 -23.10 -2.39
CA GLN A 96 -13.40 -24.19 -3.38
C GLN A 96 -14.63 -25.06 -3.10
N THR A 97 -14.94 -25.35 -1.83
CA THR A 97 -16.12 -26.14 -1.45
C THR A 97 -17.41 -25.34 -1.59
N THR A 98 -17.43 -24.07 -1.16
CA THR A 98 -18.61 -23.20 -1.34
C THR A 98 -18.83 -22.77 -2.79
N GLY A 99 -17.79 -22.72 -3.63
CA GLY A 99 -17.93 -22.48 -5.06
C GLY A 99 -18.65 -23.60 -5.81
N ARG A 100 -18.59 -24.86 -5.32
CA ARG A 100 -19.31 -26.01 -5.90
C ARG A 100 -20.74 -26.15 -5.38
N LEU A 101 -21.03 -25.59 -4.20
CA LEU A 101 -22.35 -25.63 -3.58
C LEU A 101 -23.01 -24.25 -3.71
N SER A 102 -23.68 -24.03 -4.85
CA SER A 102 -24.68 -22.97 -5.05
C SER A 102 -24.25 -21.57 -4.61
N GLY A 103 -23.46 -20.86 -5.43
CA GLY A 103 -23.51 -19.40 -5.71
C GLY A 103 -23.56 -18.34 -4.60
N GLN A 104 -23.76 -18.71 -3.33
CA GLN A 104 -23.94 -17.81 -2.20
C GLN A 104 -22.64 -17.79 -1.41
N LYS A 105 -21.93 -16.66 -1.52
CA LYS A 105 -20.84 -16.35 -0.59
C LYS A 105 -21.48 -16.15 0.79
N SER A 106 -21.37 -17.14 1.67
CA SER A 106 -21.90 -16.99 3.02
C SER A 106 -21.25 -15.78 3.72
N GLN A 107 -22.01 -15.07 4.55
CA GLN A 107 -21.50 -13.94 5.32
C GLN A 107 -20.22 -14.30 6.10
N LYS A 108 -20.14 -15.56 6.57
CA LYS A 108 -18.96 -16.12 7.25
C LYS A 108 -17.70 -16.12 6.36
N VAL A 109 -17.84 -16.49 5.08
CA VAL A 109 -16.72 -16.45 4.11
C VAL A 109 -16.27 -15.01 3.83
N ILE A 110 -17.20 -14.06 3.76
CA ILE A 110 -16.87 -12.64 3.57
C ILE A 110 -16.12 -12.09 4.79
N THR A 111 -16.60 -12.38 6.00
CA THR A 111 -15.94 -11.99 7.25
C THR A 111 -14.52 -12.56 7.32
N MET A 112 -14.34 -13.85 7.03
CA MET A 112 -13.02 -14.49 7.00
C MET A 112 -12.09 -13.86 5.94
N LYS A 113 -12.61 -13.55 4.75
CA LYS A 113 -11.83 -12.87 3.70
C LYS A 113 -11.31 -11.52 4.17
N ARG A 114 -12.17 -10.71 4.81
CA ARG A 114 -11.81 -9.40 5.37
C ARG A 114 -10.77 -9.53 6.49
N ALA A 115 -10.97 -10.44 7.44
CA ALA A 115 -10.04 -10.66 8.55
C ALA A 115 -8.63 -11.00 8.04
N VAL A 116 -8.53 -11.95 7.11
CA VAL A 116 -7.23 -12.32 6.54
C VAL A 116 -6.65 -11.19 5.67
N ALA A 117 -7.47 -10.35 5.03
CA ALA A 117 -6.97 -9.19 4.28
C ALA A 117 -6.37 -8.12 5.20
N VAL A 118 -7.02 -7.81 6.34
CA VAL A 118 -6.46 -6.91 7.36
C VAL A 118 -5.19 -7.50 7.96
N ALA A 119 -5.14 -8.81 8.16
CA ALA A 119 -3.95 -9.47 8.68
C ALA A 119 -2.75 -9.44 7.71
N GLN A 120 -2.94 -9.15 6.41
CA GLN A 120 -1.85 -8.87 5.46
C GLN A 120 -1.29 -7.45 5.56
N HIS A 121 -1.84 -6.60 6.42
CA HIS A 121 -1.28 -5.26 6.66
C HIS A 121 0.21 -5.36 7.01
N HIS A 122 1.02 -4.44 6.52
CA HIS A 122 2.49 -4.49 6.63
C HIS A 122 3.00 -4.28 8.06
N ASP A 123 2.13 -3.96 9.03
CA ASP A 123 2.42 -4.05 10.47
C ASP A 123 1.75 -5.24 11.19
N ALA A 124 0.84 -5.94 10.52
CA ALA A 124 0.15 -7.10 11.09
C ALA A 124 0.92 -8.38 10.80
N VAL A 125 1.08 -8.75 9.53
CA VAL A 125 1.75 -10.00 9.13
C VAL A 125 3.22 -10.01 9.55
N THR A 126 3.85 -8.84 9.56
CA THR A 126 5.24 -8.62 9.98
C THR A 126 5.40 -8.55 11.49
N GLY A 127 4.34 -8.64 12.29
CA GLY A 127 4.41 -8.58 13.75
C GLY A 127 4.97 -7.27 14.33
N THR A 128 4.91 -6.15 13.59
CA THR A 128 5.39 -4.84 14.05
C THR A 128 4.29 -3.96 14.69
N ALA A 129 3.06 -4.47 14.78
CA ALA A 129 1.98 -3.85 15.56
C ALA A 129 2.25 -3.93 17.08
N LYS A 130 1.60 -3.06 17.84
CA LYS A 130 1.63 -3.13 19.32
C LYS A 130 0.98 -4.43 19.81
N ALA A 131 1.51 -4.98 20.89
CA ALA A 131 0.82 -6.03 21.64
C ALA A 131 -0.52 -5.50 22.21
N ALA A 132 -1.50 -6.39 22.28
CA ALA A 132 -2.82 -6.11 22.83
C ALA A 132 -2.79 -6.02 24.37
#